data_AF-A0A9D9LEX4-F1
#
_entry.id   AF-A0A9D9LEX4-F1
#
_cell.length_a   1.000
_cell.length_b   1.000
_cell.length_c   1.000
_cell.angle_alpha   90.00
_cell.angle_beta   90.00
_cell.angle_gamma   90.00
#
_symmetry.space_group_name_H-M   'P 1'
#
loop_
_entity.id
_entity.type
_entity.pdbx_description
1 polymer ?
#
loop_
_entity_poly.entity_id
_entity_poly.type
_entity_poly.pdbx_seq_one_letter_code
_entity_poly.pdbx_strand_id
1 'polypeptide(L)'
;YRPFYAASRFDELALLFKTISFGCLFLFFVIFFDDAASATNVSTRLLIVVYWAILLSAVGTGRLVLRSIQRRLLINGIGIHRTIIIGAPERARQLRDEVRKYPALGLRVAGFIRLEQHWSGPADDPTPVLGGLDDLVTVIPQHDIREALIAVDAADHERLLQIVTRCSAFNIGVKIVPDLYEIISGLAKTNAIYGFPLIDVSPQLMKPWEEGAKRLIDLAVAGIVLIVGLPVWLLVALAIKIDSRGPVLYRQERVGMDGKRFNIVKFRSMVADAEKAGPQWAAKIDPRITVVGRILRKLHLDEIPQVWNVLRGEMSLVGPRPERPVFVEELSREIPLYPRRLRVRPGVTGWAQVKHKYDESIEDVRKKVQYDLYYIENMSLRMDIKIIVSTISHMLMWKGH
;
A
#
# COMPACT_ATOMS: atom_id res chain seq x y z
N TYR A 1 -1.95 -2.58 13.90
CA TYR A 1 -2.09 -3.99 13.47
C TYR A 1 -0.79 -4.67 13.85
N ARG A 2 -0.83 -5.81 14.54
CA ARG A 2 0.39 -6.57 14.87
C ARG A 2 0.82 -7.30 13.60
N PRO A 3 2.12 -7.34 13.24
CA PRO A 3 2.55 -8.22 12.16
C PRO A 3 2.01 -9.62 12.42
N PHE A 4 1.54 -10.30 11.38
CA PHE A 4 0.83 -11.58 11.49
C PHE A 4 1.62 -12.65 12.27
N TYR A 5 2.95 -12.51 12.31
CA TYR A 5 3.89 -13.35 13.05
C TYR A 5 3.97 -13.05 14.57
N ALA A 6 3.39 -11.94 15.05
CA ALA A 6 3.56 -11.42 16.42
C ALA A 6 2.31 -11.53 17.32
N ALA A 7 1.22 -12.11 16.83
CA ALA A 7 0.01 -12.24 17.63
C ALA A 7 0.10 -13.45 18.58
N SER A 8 -0.09 -13.24 19.88
CA SER A 8 -0.26 -14.34 20.83
C SER A 8 -1.42 -15.24 20.39
N ARG A 9 -1.28 -16.56 20.61
CA ARG A 9 -2.37 -17.52 20.37
C ARG A 9 -3.63 -17.13 21.13
N PHE A 10 -3.47 -16.58 22.33
CA PHE A 10 -4.58 -16.12 23.16
C PHE A 10 -5.27 -14.90 22.54
N ASP A 11 -4.52 -13.90 22.10
CA ASP A 11 -5.09 -12.69 21.49
C ASP A 11 -5.84 -13.01 20.19
N GLU A 12 -5.36 -14.00 19.44
CA GLU A 12 -6.07 -14.47 18.26
C GLU A 12 -7.38 -15.17 18.62
N LEU A 13 -7.37 -16.08 19.60
CA LEU A 13 -8.60 -16.73 20.06
C LEU A 13 -9.61 -15.70 20.59
N ALA A 14 -9.15 -14.70 21.33
CA ALA A 14 -9.99 -13.60 21.80
C ALA A 14 -10.57 -12.76 20.64
N LEU A 15 -9.77 -12.50 19.60
CA LEU A 15 -10.25 -11.80 18.41
C LEU A 15 -11.29 -12.64 17.65
N LEU A 16 -11.01 -13.92 17.42
CA LEU A 16 -11.92 -14.85 16.76
C LEU A 16 -13.24 -14.95 17.52
N PHE A 17 -13.17 -15.10 18.85
CA PHE A 17 -14.34 -15.12 19.71
C PHE A 17 -15.18 -13.85 19.53
N LYS A 18 -14.56 -12.66 19.62
CA LYS A 18 -15.29 -11.38 19.43
C LYS A 18 -15.95 -11.30 18.07
N THR A 19 -15.23 -11.62 16.99
CA THR A 19 -15.74 -11.50 15.61
C THR A 19 -16.85 -12.51 15.33
N ILE A 20 -16.64 -13.79 15.69
CA ILE A 20 -17.61 -14.86 15.46
C ILE A 20 -18.87 -14.64 16.30
N SER A 21 -18.71 -14.28 17.58
CA SER A 21 -19.85 -13.99 18.46
C SER A 21 -20.66 -12.80 17.96
N PHE A 22 -20.01 -11.72 17.48
CA PHE A 22 -20.75 -10.58 16.91
C PHE A 22 -21.51 -10.95 15.63
N GLY A 23 -20.90 -11.72 14.73
CA GLY A 23 -21.55 -12.19 13.51
C GLY A 23 -22.72 -13.13 13.79
N CYS A 24 -22.55 -14.09 14.70
CA CYS A 24 -23.63 -14.99 15.12
C CYS A 24 -24.75 -14.26 15.85
N LEU A 25 -24.44 -13.23 16.65
CA LEU A 25 -25.45 -12.38 17.30
C LEU A 25 -26.28 -11.62 16.26
N PHE A 26 -25.63 -11.05 15.23
CA PHE A 26 -26.34 -10.40 14.14
C PHE A 26 -27.27 -11.37 13.40
N LEU A 27 -26.76 -12.55 13.05
CA LEU A 27 -27.53 -13.59 12.36
C LEU A 27 -28.70 -14.10 13.22
N PHE A 28 -28.50 -14.19 14.54
CA PHE A 28 -29.57 -14.48 15.50
C PHE A 28 -30.70 -13.45 15.43
N PHE A 29 -30.39 -12.15 15.41
CA PHE A 29 -31.43 -11.12 15.29
C PHE A 29 -32.16 -11.18 13.95
N VAL A 30 -31.45 -11.40 12.84
CA VAL A 30 -32.07 -11.52 11.51
C VAL A 30 -33.07 -12.68 11.48
N ILE A 31 -32.67 -13.86 11.95
CA ILE A 31 -33.57 -15.03 12.02
C ILE A 31 -34.70 -14.77 13.01
N PHE A 32 -34.44 -14.12 14.15
CA PHE A 32 -35.47 -13.80 15.12
C PHE A 32 -36.57 -12.90 14.53
N PHE A 33 -36.20 -11.90 13.73
CA PHE A 33 -37.18 -11.04 13.05
C PHE A 33 -37.96 -11.81 11.97
N ASP A 34 -37.30 -12.72 11.24
CA ASP A 34 -37.93 -13.55 10.20
C ASP A 34 -38.92 -14.58 10.81
N ASP A 35 -38.52 -15.26 11.89
CA ASP A 35 -39.35 -16.21 12.64
C ASP A 35 -40.56 -15.49 13.27
N ALA A 36 -40.36 -14.29 13.83
CA ALA A 36 -41.43 -13.46 14.39
C ALA A 36 -42.46 -13.02 13.33
N ALA A 37 -42.01 -12.80 12.09
CA ALA A 37 -42.89 -12.48 10.96
C ALA A 37 -43.61 -13.72 10.40
N SER A 38 -42.99 -14.90 10.48
CA SER A 38 -43.45 -16.13 9.81
C SER A 38 -44.24 -17.10 10.70
N ALA A 39 -44.41 -16.81 11.99
CA ALA A 39 -45.16 -17.62 12.97
C ALA A 39 -44.75 -19.12 13.06
N THR A 40 -43.54 -19.46 12.63
CA THR A 40 -42.99 -20.82 12.72
C THR A 40 -42.11 -20.92 13.97
N ASN A 41 -42.49 -21.76 14.93
CA ASN A 41 -41.70 -22.04 16.13
C ASN A 41 -40.75 -23.23 15.86
N VAL A 42 -39.76 -23.03 15.02
CA VAL A 42 -38.68 -24.01 14.86
C VAL A 42 -37.62 -23.75 15.93
N SER A 43 -36.97 -24.80 16.45
CA SER A 43 -35.86 -24.76 17.42
C SER A 43 -34.56 -24.14 16.86
N THR A 44 -34.68 -23.08 16.05
CA THR A 44 -33.60 -22.34 15.35
C THR A 44 -32.54 -21.81 16.34
N ARG A 45 -32.95 -21.52 17.58
CA ARG A 45 -32.07 -20.98 18.63
C ARG A 45 -30.92 -21.94 19.00
N LEU A 46 -31.21 -23.23 19.20
CA LEU A 46 -30.17 -24.21 19.52
C LEU A 46 -29.23 -24.41 18.34
N LEU A 47 -29.77 -24.39 17.11
CA LEU A 47 -28.99 -24.55 15.88
C LEU A 47 -27.99 -23.40 15.70
N ILE A 48 -28.35 -22.16 16.06
CA ILE A 48 -27.43 -21.01 16.04
C ILE A 48 -26.29 -21.18 17.05
N VAL A 49 -26.58 -21.68 18.25
CA VAL A 49 -25.55 -21.94 19.27
C VAL A 49 -24.61 -23.06 18.83
N VAL A 50 -25.16 -24.14 18.26
CA VAL A 50 -24.37 -25.25 17.69
C VAL A 50 -23.52 -24.74 16.52
N TYR A 51 -24.09 -23.94 15.62
CA TYR A 51 -23.38 -23.31 14.52
C TYR A 51 -22.23 -22.41 15.02
N TRP A 52 -22.48 -21.57 16.02
CA TRP A 52 -21.46 -20.74 16.67
C TRP A 52 -20.32 -21.59 17.25
N ALA A 53 -20.65 -22.67 17.97
CA ALA A 53 -19.66 -23.55 18.58
C ALA A 53 -18.82 -24.30 17.54
N ILE A 54 -19.45 -24.82 16.49
CA ILE A 54 -18.76 -25.49 15.37
C ILE A 54 -17.85 -24.49 14.65
N LEU A 55 -18.36 -23.30 14.33
CA LEU A 55 -17.60 -22.27 13.61
C LEU A 55 -16.40 -21.79 14.42
N LEU A 56 -16.58 -21.51 15.71
CA LEU A 56 -15.50 -21.11 16.62
C LEU A 56 -14.44 -22.21 16.72
N SER A 57 -14.86 -23.47 16.88
CA SER A 57 -13.95 -24.61 17.02
C SER A 57 -13.20 -24.91 15.72
N ALA A 58 -13.90 -24.93 14.58
CA ALA A 58 -13.31 -25.21 13.28
C ALA A 58 -12.32 -24.12 12.86
N VAL A 59 -12.72 -22.84 12.96
CA VAL A 59 -11.85 -21.71 12.61
C VAL A 59 -10.70 -21.58 13.62
N GLY A 60 -10.97 -21.72 14.91
CA GLY A 60 -9.96 -21.68 15.97
C GLY A 60 -8.90 -22.75 15.77
N THR A 61 -9.32 -24.01 15.59
CA THR A 61 -8.40 -25.12 15.36
C THR A 61 -7.64 -24.95 14.05
N GLY A 62 -8.32 -24.60 12.95
CA GLY A 62 -7.68 -24.36 11.66
C GLY A 62 -6.59 -23.29 11.73
N ARG A 63 -6.85 -22.17 12.43
CA ARG A 63 -5.85 -21.12 12.63
C ARG A 63 -4.68 -21.56 13.51
N LEU A 64 -4.94 -22.30 14.59
CA LEU A 64 -3.89 -22.85 15.45
C LEU A 64 -2.98 -23.82 14.68
N VAL A 65 -3.55 -24.65 13.81
CA VAL A 65 -2.82 -25.56 12.92
C VAL A 65 -1.97 -24.76 11.93
N LEU A 66 -2.58 -23.82 11.19
CA LEU A 66 -1.88 -22.98 10.21
C LEU A 66 -0.70 -22.24 10.83
N ARG A 67 -0.88 -21.62 12.01
CA ARG A 67 0.20 -20.94 12.73
C ARG A 67 1.28 -21.89 13.22
N SER A 68 0.91 -23.10 13.63
CA SER A 68 1.88 -24.11 14.05
C SER A 68 2.74 -24.58 12.87
N ILE A 69 2.12 -24.75 11.70
CA ILE A 69 2.83 -25.04 10.44
C ILE A 69 3.75 -23.87 10.08
N GLN A 70 3.25 -22.64 10.06
CA GLN A 70 4.03 -21.45 9.74
C GLN A 70 5.23 -21.27 10.68
N ARG A 71 5.03 -21.44 11.99
CA ARG A 71 6.13 -21.38 12.97
C ARG A 71 7.18 -22.46 12.69
N ARG A 72 6.77 -23.69 12.35
CA ARG A 72 7.70 -24.76 11.97
C ARG A 72 8.45 -24.44 10.68
N LEU A 73 7.77 -23.88 9.68
CA LEU A 73 8.41 -23.45 8.43
C LEU A 73 9.48 -22.37 8.70
N LEU A 74 9.16 -21.37 9.52
CA LEU A 74 10.11 -20.31 9.89
C LEU A 74 11.32 -20.85 10.65
N ILE A 75 11.10 -21.75 11.63
CA ILE A 75 12.20 -22.40 12.38
C ILE A 75 13.08 -23.23 11.44
N ASN A 76 12.49 -23.88 10.43
CA ASN A 76 13.21 -24.65 9.41
C ASN A 76 13.85 -23.76 8.32
N GLY A 77 13.80 -22.44 8.46
CA GLY A 77 14.43 -21.50 7.52
C GLY A 77 13.61 -21.19 6.26
N ILE A 78 12.36 -21.62 6.19
CA ILE A 78 11.46 -21.37 5.06
C ILE A 78 10.60 -20.13 5.35
N GLY A 79 10.66 -19.14 4.48
CA GLY A 79 9.94 -17.86 4.66
C GLY A 79 10.67 -16.84 5.54
N ILE A 80 11.98 -17.02 5.73
CA ILE A 80 12.83 -16.08 6.46
C ILE A 80 13.19 -14.86 5.62
N HIS A 81 13.32 -13.71 6.27
CA HIS A 81 13.81 -12.47 5.69
C HIS A 81 15.28 -12.28 6.01
N ARG A 82 16.08 -11.95 5.00
CA ARG A 82 17.47 -11.55 5.20
C ARG A 82 17.51 -10.14 5.76
N THR A 83 18.21 -9.99 6.87
CA THR A 83 18.16 -8.79 7.69
C THR A 83 19.57 -8.26 7.92
N ILE A 84 19.74 -6.95 7.78
CA ILE A 84 20.96 -6.24 8.19
C ILE A 84 20.76 -5.61 9.58
N ILE A 85 21.83 -5.49 10.35
CA ILE A 85 21.81 -4.77 11.62
C ILE A 85 22.67 -3.51 11.48
N ILE A 86 22.10 -2.35 11.77
CA ILE A 86 22.74 -1.04 11.72
C ILE A 86 22.85 -0.53 13.15
N GLY A 87 24.07 -0.34 13.66
CA GLY A 87 24.24 0.07 15.05
C GLY A 87 25.68 0.04 15.54
N ALA A 88 25.84 0.33 16.83
CA ALA A 88 27.13 0.21 17.51
C ALA A 88 27.55 -1.27 17.62
N PRO A 89 28.86 -1.58 17.63
CA PRO A 89 29.35 -2.97 17.54
C PRO A 89 28.77 -3.91 18.60
N GLU A 90 28.81 -3.52 19.87
CA GLU A 90 28.35 -4.39 20.97
C GLU A 90 26.83 -4.59 20.96
N ARG A 91 26.08 -3.50 20.73
CA ARG A 91 24.62 -3.54 20.68
C ARG A 91 24.11 -4.33 19.47
N ALA A 92 24.78 -4.21 18.33
CA ALA A 92 24.49 -4.97 17.13
C ALA A 92 24.74 -6.47 17.32
N ARG A 93 25.83 -6.86 18.00
CA ARG A 93 26.12 -8.27 18.35
C ARG A 93 25.11 -8.82 19.33
N GLN A 94 24.80 -8.10 20.39
CA GLN A 94 23.78 -8.51 21.36
C GLN A 94 22.44 -8.76 20.66
N LEU A 95 22.03 -7.83 19.78
CA LEU A 95 20.80 -7.99 18.99
C LEU A 95 20.86 -9.20 18.05
N ARG A 96 21.99 -9.46 17.39
CA ARG A 96 22.17 -10.67 16.57
C ARG A 96 21.95 -11.92 17.42
N ASP A 97 22.56 -11.98 18.59
CA ASP A 97 22.49 -13.17 19.47
C ASP A 97 21.08 -13.37 20.01
N GLU A 98 20.36 -12.29 20.30
CA GLU A 98 18.94 -12.34 20.66
C GLU A 98 18.07 -12.81 19.50
N VAL A 99 18.29 -12.30 18.28
CA VAL A 99 17.58 -12.77 17.08
C VAL A 99 17.82 -14.26 16.84
N ARG A 100 19.05 -14.75 17.04
CA ARG A 100 19.40 -16.18 16.93
C ARG A 100 18.68 -17.05 17.96
N LYS A 101 18.43 -16.54 19.18
CA LYS A 101 17.67 -17.27 20.22
C LYS A 101 16.20 -17.46 19.84
N TYR A 102 15.65 -16.62 18.96
CA TYR A 102 14.24 -16.69 18.54
C TYR A 102 14.08 -16.89 17.02
N PRO A 103 14.35 -18.08 16.46
CA PRO A 103 14.22 -18.37 15.02
C PRO A 103 12.81 -18.12 14.46
N ALA A 104 11.79 -18.20 15.31
CA ALA A 104 10.39 -17.92 14.95
C ALA A 104 10.15 -16.45 14.56
N LEU A 105 11.08 -15.53 14.83
CA LEU A 105 11.05 -14.16 14.31
C LEU A 105 11.12 -14.12 12.78
N GLY A 106 11.62 -15.18 12.14
CA GLY A 106 11.77 -15.24 10.69
C GLY A 106 12.89 -14.34 10.17
N LEU A 107 13.82 -13.92 11.03
CA LEU A 107 14.92 -13.01 10.67
C LEU A 107 16.22 -13.79 10.58
N ARG A 108 16.93 -13.62 9.46
CA ARG A 108 18.28 -14.16 9.28
C ARG A 108 19.25 -13.02 9.07
N VAL A 109 20.09 -12.79 10.09
CA VAL A 109 21.11 -11.75 10.05
C VAL A 109 22.13 -12.08 8.95
N ALA A 110 22.15 -11.26 7.90
CA ALA A 110 23.05 -11.39 6.77
C ALA A 110 24.41 -10.71 7.05
N GLY A 111 24.39 -9.61 7.78
CA GLY A 111 25.60 -8.86 8.11
C GLY A 111 25.31 -7.56 8.86
N PHE A 112 26.40 -6.89 9.22
CA PHE A 112 26.37 -5.62 9.94
C PHE A 112 26.68 -4.44 9.04
N ILE A 113 26.06 -3.28 9.32
CA ILE A 113 26.38 -2.00 8.70
C ILE A 113 26.95 -1.07 9.75
N ARG A 114 28.16 -0.55 9.49
CA ARG A 114 28.87 0.32 10.42
C ARG A 114 28.39 1.76 10.36
N LEU A 115 28.25 2.35 11.54
CA LEU A 115 28.03 3.79 11.72
C LEU A 115 29.35 4.54 11.95
N GLU A 116 30.36 3.86 12.49
CA GLU A 116 31.66 4.45 12.80
C GLU A 116 32.77 3.79 11.96
N GLN A 117 33.77 4.59 11.56
CA GLN A 117 34.87 4.12 10.70
C GLN A 117 35.75 3.05 11.37
N HIS A 118 35.79 3.02 12.71
CA HIS A 118 36.67 2.17 13.52
C HIS A 118 36.14 0.76 13.77
N TRP A 119 34.98 0.40 13.22
CA TRP A 119 34.45 -0.95 13.37
C TRP A 119 35.11 -1.90 12.36
N SER A 120 36.21 -2.51 12.79
CA SER A 120 36.73 -3.75 12.22
C SER A 120 36.26 -4.86 13.14
N GLY A 121 35.31 -5.69 12.69
CA GLY A 121 34.87 -6.83 13.49
C GLY A 121 36.06 -7.73 13.85
N PRO A 122 36.07 -8.38 15.03
CA PRO A 122 37.06 -9.41 15.32
C PRO A 122 36.98 -10.48 14.23
N ALA A 123 38.14 -10.99 13.79
CA ALA A 123 38.24 -11.96 12.69
C ALA A 123 37.43 -13.26 12.92
N ASP A 124 36.99 -13.49 14.15
CA ASP A 124 36.28 -14.68 14.62
C ASP A 124 34.75 -14.49 14.70
N ASP A 125 34.21 -13.34 14.28
CA ASP A 125 32.76 -13.14 14.23
C ASP A 125 32.17 -13.84 12.97
N PRO A 126 31.23 -14.79 13.12
CA PRO A 126 30.63 -15.50 11.99
C PRO A 126 29.76 -14.62 11.09
N THR A 127 29.43 -13.39 11.52
CA THR A 127 28.61 -12.45 10.75
C THR A 127 29.48 -11.31 10.20
N PRO A 128 29.58 -11.13 8.87
CA PRO A 128 30.46 -10.13 8.27
C PRO A 128 29.94 -8.70 8.47
N VAL A 129 30.86 -7.73 8.50
CA VAL A 129 30.55 -6.31 8.33
C VAL A 129 30.51 -6.02 6.83
N LEU A 130 29.34 -5.65 6.30
CA LEU A 130 29.08 -5.53 4.86
C LEU A 130 29.46 -4.16 4.28
N GLY A 131 29.65 -3.15 5.14
CA GLY A 131 29.97 -1.79 4.71
C GLY A 131 29.43 -0.73 5.67
N GLY A 132 29.51 0.53 5.26
CA GLY A 132 28.89 1.69 5.92
C GLY A 132 27.49 2.01 5.41
N LEU A 133 26.92 3.12 5.89
CA LEU A 133 25.59 3.58 5.48
C LEU A 133 25.49 3.90 3.99
N ASP A 134 26.57 4.36 3.36
CA ASP A 134 26.57 4.68 1.93
C ASP A 134 26.59 3.40 1.05
N ASP A 135 27.09 2.29 1.59
CA ASP A 135 27.17 1.02 0.89
C ASP A 135 25.80 0.31 0.80
N LEU A 136 24.78 0.80 1.51
CA LEU A 136 23.41 0.26 1.49
C LEU A 136 22.86 0.10 0.06
N VAL A 137 23.23 1.02 -0.85
CA VAL A 137 22.83 0.99 -2.27
C VAL A 137 23.29 -0.30 -2.96
N THR A 138 24.45 -0.82 -2.58
CA THR A 138 25.05 -2.03 -3.16
C THR A 138 24.69 -3.29 -2.37
N VAL A 139 24.71 -3.21 -1.05
CA VAL A 139 24.50 -4.35 -0.14
C VAL A 139 23.06 -4.87 -0.21
N ILE A 140 22.07 -3.98 -0.26
CA ILE A 140 20.66 -4.39 -0.23
C ILE A 140 20.30 -5.29 -1.42
N PRO A 141 20.57 -4.89 -2.69
CA PRO A 141 20.30 -5.75 -3.84
C PRO A 141 21.17 -7.02 -3.88
N GLN A 142 22.46 -6.92 -3.55
CA GLN A 142 23.39 -8.06 -3.63
C GLN A 142 23.03 -9.20 -2.68
N HIS A 143 22.56 -8.86 -1.47
CA HIS A 143 22.24 -9.86 -0.46
C HIS A 143 20.74 -10.20 -0.36
N ASP A 144 19.87 -9.62 -1.20
CA ASP A 144 18.40 -9.71 -1.11
C ASP A 144 17.88 -9.33 0.29
N ILE A 145 18.37 -8.19 0.81
CA ILE A 145 17.98 -7.69 2.12
C ILE A 145 16.55 -7.17 2.06
N ARG A 146 15.71 -7.66 2.98
CA ARG A 146 14.29 -7.24 3.09
C ARG A 146 13.99 -6.49 4.36
N GLU A 147 14.85 -6.58 5.37
CA GLU A 147 14.68 -5.88 6.63
C GLU A 147 16.00 -5.27 7.15
N ALA A 148 15.89 -4.14 7.84
CA ALA A 148 16.97 -3.50 8.59
C ALA A 148 16.56 -3.36 10.06
N LEU A 149 17.40 -3.85 10.95
CA LEU A 149 17.28 -3.68 12.40
C LEU A 149 18.21 -2.55 12.84
N ILE A 150 17.67 -1.54 13.50
CA ILE A 150 18.42 -0.39 14.01
C ILE A 150 18.68 -0.60 15.51
N ALA A 151 19.95 -0.63 15.87
CA ALA A 151 20.48 -0.78 17.22
C ALA A 151 21.34 0.45 17.59
N VAL A 152 20.68 1.61 17.68
CA VAL A 152 21.29 2.89 18.06
C VAL A 152 20.65 3.35 19.36
N ASP A 153 21.41 4.05 20.22
CA ASP A 153 20.88 4.60 21.46
C ASP A 153 19.82 5.68 21.18
N ALA A 154 18.70 5.67 21.92
CA ALA A 154 17.58 6.59 21.69
C ALA A 154 17.96 8.07 21.88
N ALA A 155 19.09 8.35 22.56
CA ALA A 155 19.62 9.69 22.74
C ALA A 155 20.09 10.34 21.43
N ASP A 156 20.40 9.54 20.39
CA ASP A 156 20.93 10.02 19.12
C ASP A 156 19.84 10.10 18.03
N HIS A 157 18.84 10.96 18.29
CA HIS A 157 17.68 11.12 17.41
C HIS A 157 18.07 11.57 15.99
N GLU A 158 19.12 12.39 15.85
CA GLU A 158 19.62 12.84 14.56
C GLU A 158 20.17 11.68 13.73
N ARG A 159 21.02 10.81 14.32
CA ARG A 159 21.52 9.63 13.60
C ARG A 159 20.40 8.66 13.26
N LEU A 160 19.44 8.45 14.16
CA LEU A 160 18.28 7.60 13.89
C LEU A 160 17.51 8.09 12.64
N LEU A 161 17.20 9.38 12.56
CA LEU A 161 16.51 9.98 11.42
C LEU A 161 17.31 9.86 10.12
N GLN A 162 18.63 10.05 10.17
CA GLN A 162 19.51 9.86 9.01
C GLN A 162 19.46 8.42 8.50
N ILE A 163 19.59 7.44 9.40
CA ILE A 163 19.52 6.01 9.05
C ILE A 163 18.16 5.67 8.45
N VAL A 164 17.07 6.10 9.08
CA VAL A 164 15.70 5.84 8.60
C VAL A 164 15.50 6.47 7.22
N THR A 165 15.97 7.69 7.00
CA THR A 165 15.85 8.38 5.71
C THR A 165 16.62 7.65 4.61
N ARG A 166 17.86 7.22 4.89
CA ARG A 166 18.66 6.40 3.96
C ARG A 166 18.00 5.06 3.65
N CYS A 167 17.50 4.37 4.67
CA CYS A 167 16.77 3.12 4.50
C CYS A 167 15.45 3.32 3.75
N SER A 168 14.76 4.46 3.91
CA SER A 168 13.49 4.76 3.26
C SER A 168 13.58 4.90 1.73
N ALA A 169 14.78 5.15 1.20
CA ALA A 169 15.03 5.13 -0.23
C ALA A 169 14.91 3.71 -0.82
N PHE A 170 14.97 2.68 0.02
CA PHE A 170 14.83 1.28 -0.34
C PHE A 170 13.49 0.72 0.13
N ASN A 171 12.96 -0.27 -0.60
CA ASN A 171 11.71 -0.94 -0.22
C ASN A 171 11.96 -2.07 0.79
N ILE A 172 12.66 -1.77 1.90
CA ILE A 172 12.96 -2.69 2.99
C ILE A 172 12.18 -2.29 4.26
N GLY A 173 11.84 -3.27 5.10
CA GLY A 173 11.25 -3.01 6.41
C GLY A 173 12.29 -2.50 7.41
N VAL A 174 12.00 -1.42 8.14
CA VAL A 174 12.91 -0.84 9.13
C VAL A 174 12.33 -1.00 10.53
N LYS A 175 13.06 -1.70 11.41
CA LYS A 175 12.66 -1.98 12.79
C LYS A 175 13.70 -1.42 13.76
N ILE A 176 13.27 -0.67 14.77
CA ILE A 176 14.12 -0.15 15.85
C ILE A 176 13.92 -1.00 17.10
N VAL A 177 15.02 -1.29 17.81
CA VAL A 177 14.96 -1.84 19.17
C VAL A 177 14.78 -0.68 20.17
N PRO A 178 13.63 -0.57 20.87
CA PRO A 178 13.40 0.50 21.83
C PRO A 178 14.28 0.32 23.08
N ASP A 179 14.61 1.44 23.71
CA ASP A 179 15.32 1.45 24.99
C ASP A 179 14.39 1.11 26.16
N LEU A 180 14.94 0.55 27.24
CA LEU A 180 14.19 0.16 28.45
C LEU A 180 13.39 1.33 29.04
N TYR A 181 13.93 2.56 28.94
CA TYR A 181 13.25 3.78 29.38
C TYR A 181 11.98 4.09 28.57
N GLU A 182 11.98 3.83 27.26
CA GLU A 182 10.80 4.03 26.40
C GLU A 182 9.69 3.01 26.69
N ILE A 183 10.08 1.80 27.12
CA ILE A 183 9.15 0.74 27.55
C ILE A 183 8.49 1.13 28.88
N ILE A 184 9.27 1.58 29.86
CA ILE A 184 8.77 1.95 31.20
C ILE A 184 7.93 3.23 31.15
N SER A 185 8.30 4.20 30.32
CA SER A 185 7.56 5.46 30.15
C SER A 185 6.25 5.32 29.36
N GLY A 186 5.99 4.15 28.77
CA GLY A 186 4.77 3.89 27.98
C GLY A 186 4.71 4.62 26.63
N LEU A 187 5.79 5.31 26.23
CA LEU A 187 5.91 6.00 24.95
C LEU A 187 6.02 5.01 23.79
N ALA A 188 6.59 3.83 24.02
CA ALA A 188 6.58 2.73 23.07
C ALA A 188 5.34 1.86 23.30
N LYS A 189 4.36 1.91 22.37
CA LYS A 189 3.34 0.85 22.26
C LYS A 189 4.04 -0.44 21.84
N THR A 190 4.50 -1.22 22.81
CA THR A 190 5.18 -2.50 22.59
C THR A 190 4.27 -3.48 21.86
N ASN A 191 4.50 -3.69 20.58
CA ASN A 191 4.11 -4.92 19.92
C ASN A 191 5.23 -5.93 20.18
N ALA A 192 5.20 -6.60 21.34
CA ALA A 192 6.18 -7.63 21.66
C ALA A 192 6.09 -8.77 20.65
N ILE A 193 7.09 -8.89 19.78
CA ILE A 193 7.21 -10.00 18.84
C ILE A 193 7.92 -11.12 19.60
N TYR A 194 7.20 -12.18 19.98
CA TYR A 194 7.76 -13.32 20.73
C TYR A 194 8.55 -12.94 22.00
N GLY A 195 8.18 -11.84 22.67
CA GLY A 195 8.87 -11.33 23.86
C GLY A 195 9.92 -10.25 23.61
N PHE A 196 10.15 -9.87 22.35
CA PHE A 196 11.11 -8.85 21.95
C PHE A 196 10.38 -7.56 21.51
N PRO A 197 10.67 -6.39 22.12
CA PRO A 197 10.04 -5.14 21.73
C PRO A 197 10.74 -4.62 20.46
N LEU A 198 9.99 -4.44 19.37
CA LEU A 198 10.49 -3.78 18.16
C LEU A 198 9.48 -2.71 17.76
N ILE A 199 9.96 -1.52 17.39
CA ILE A 199 9.16 -0.44 16.83
C ILE A 199 9.35 -0.46 15.30
N ASP A 200 8.26 -0.62 14.56
CA ASP A 200 8.25 -0.59 13.09
C ASP A 200 8.21 0.87 12.63
N VAL A 201 9.24 1.33 11.92
CA VAL A 201 9.36 2.72 11.44
C VAL A 201 8.78 2.88 10.04
N SER A 202 8.67 1.78 9.30
CA SER A 202 8.09 1.74 7.97
C SER A 202 6.82 0.89 8.01
N PRO A 203 5.71 1.40 8.59
CA PRO A 203 4.49 0.64 8.67
C PRO A 203 4.06 0.20 7.27
N GLN A 204 3.61 -1.04 7.16
CA GLN A 204 2.92 -1.53 5.97
C GLN A 204 1.85 -0.52 5.56
N LEU A 205 1.89 -0.06 4.30
CA LEU A 205 1.01 1.01 3.79
C LEU A 205 -0.48 0.67 3.97
N MET A 206 -0.82 -0.61 3.90
CA MET A 206 -2.15 -1.15 4.14
C MET A 206 -2.03 -2.50 4.83
N LYS A 207 -3.08 -2.94 5.52
CA LYS A 207 -3.11 -4.31 6.05
C LYS A 207 -3.22 -5.29 4.88
N PRO A 208 -2.61 -6.50 4.92
CA PRO A 208 -2.67 -7.45 3.81
C PRO A 208 -4.09 -7.83 3.36
N TRP A 209 -5.03 -7.95 4.32
CA TRP A 209 -6.43 -8.21 3.99
C TRP A 209 -7.13 -6.99 3.37
N GLU A 210 -6.74 -5.77 3.77
CA GLU A 210 -7.27 -4.54 3.17
C GLU A 210 -6.73 -4.37 1.75
N GLU A 211 -5.46 -4.70 1.51
CA GLU A 211 -4.87 -4.71 0.17
C GLU A 211 -5.53 -5.73 -0.75
N GLY A 212 -5.74 -6.96 -0.26
CA GLY A 212 -6.47 -8.00 -0.99
C GLY A 212 -7.92 -7.60 -1.29
N ALA A 213 -8.63 -7.05 -0.29
CA ALA A 213 -9.99 -6.55 -0.46
C ALA A 213 -10.05 -5.35 -1.43
N LYS A 214 -9.12 -4.39 -1.31
CA LYS A 214 -8.98 -3.28 -2.25
C LYS A 214 -8.80 -3.78 -3.67
N ARG A 215 -7.95 -4.79 -3.88
CA ARG A 215 -7.76 -5.38 -5.20
C ARG A 215 -9.02 -6.07 -5.73
N LEU A 216 -9.76 -6.78 -4.88
CA LEU A 216 -11.02 -7.40 -5.29
C LEU A 216 -12.05 -6.34 -5.69
N ILE A 217 -12.17 -5.26 -4.92
CA ILE A 217 -13.05 -4.11 -5.21
C ILE A 217 -12.63 -3.46 -6.54
N ASP A 218 -11.34 -3.22 -6.75
CA ASP A 218 -10.79 -2.67 -7.98
C ASP A 218 -11.22 -3.48 -9.21
N LEU A 219 -11.09 -4.80 -9.14
CA LEU A 219 -11.46 -5.71 -10.22
C LEU A 219 -12.97 -5.75 -10.44
N ALA A 220 -13.75 -5.86 -9.37
CA ALA A 220 -15.21 -5.94 -9.45
C ALA A 220 -15.81 -4.67 -10.06
N VAL A 221 -15.42 -3.50 -9.55
CA VAL A 221 -15.93 -2.21 -10.03
C VAL A 221 -15.44 -1.93 -11.45
N ALA A 222 -14.16 -2.18 -11.78
CA ALA A 222 -13.67 -2.01 -13.15
C ALA A 222 -14.41 -2.93 -14.14
N GLY A 223 -14.68 -4.18 -13.77
CA GLY A 223 -15.49 -5.11 -14.56
C GLY A 223 -16.91 -4.61 -14.78
N ILE A 224 -17.59 -4.14 -13.73
CA ILE A 224 -18.94 -3.58 -13.81
C ILE A 224 -18.97 -2.36 -14.74
N VAL A 225 -18.03 -1.42 -14.60
CA VAL A 225 -17.96 -0.20 -15.43
C VAL A 225 -17.78 -0.54 -16.91
N LEU A 226 -16.95 -1.54 -17.24
CA LEU A 226 -16.74 -1.96 -18.63
C LEU A 226 -17.95 -2.67 -19.23
N ILE A 227 -18.56 -3.61 -18.49
CA ILE A 227 -19.67 -4.43 -18.98
C ILE A 227 -20.94 -3.60 -19.08
N VAL A 228 -21.33 -2.91 -18.00
CA VAL A 228 -22.57 -2.13 -17.95
C VAL A 228 -22.48 -0.90 -18.84
N GLY A 229 -21.30 -0.28 -18.92
CA GLY A 229 -21.08 0.89 -19.76
C GLY A 229 -20.86 0.57 -21.24
N LEU A 230 -20.73 -0.70 -21.63
CA LEU A 230 -20.45 -1.12 -23.02
C LEU A 230 -21.30 -0.40 -24.08
N PRO A 231 -22.65 -0.30 -23.97
CA PRO A 231 -23.44 0.43 -24.96
C PRO A 231 -23.05 1.91 -25.06
N VAL A 232 -22.74 2.55 -23.93
CA VAL A 232 -22.30 3.95 -23.89
C VAL A 232 -20.91 4.11 -24.51
N TRP A 233 -19.98 3.20 -24.23
CA TRP A 233 -18.62 3.23 -24.77
C TRP A 233 -18.59 3.05 -26.29
N LEU A 234 -19.51 2.25 -26.85
CA LEU A 234 -19.69 2.12 -28.29
C LEU A 234 -20.21 3.41 -28.94
N LEU A 235 -21.17 4.09 -28.31
CA LEU A 235 -21.67 5.38 -28.79
C LEU A 235 -20.58 6.46 -28.73
N VAL A 236 -19.79 6.50 -27.65
CA VAL A 236 -18.63 7.40 -27.52
C VAL A 236 -17.59 7.10 -28.60
N ALA A 237 -17.29 5.83 -28.85
CA ALA A 237 -16.35 5.43 -29.90
C ALA A 237 -16.81 5.87 -31.30
N LEU A 238 -18.11 5.74 -31.58
CA LEU A 238 -18.70 6.21 -32.83
C LEU A 238 -18.64 7.73 -32.95
N ALA A 239 -19.00 8.46 -31.90
CA ALA A 239 -18.92 9.93 -31.87
C ALA A 239 -17.50 10.44 -32.14
N ILE A 240 -16.48 9.81 -31.54
CA ILE A 240 -15.07 10.15 -31.78
C ILE A 240 -14.66 9.90 -33.24
N LYS A 241 -15.15 8.80 -33.85
CA LYS A 241 -14.87 8.46 -35.25
C LYS A 241 -15.51 9.43 -36.24
N ILE A 242 -16.68 9.97 -35.91
CA ILE A 242 -17.37 10.97 -36.72
C ILE A 242 -16.68 12.34 -36.59
N ASP A 243 -16.26 12.73 -35.38
CA ASP A 243 -15.69 14.05 -35.09
C ASP A 243 -14.26 14.23 -35.63
N SER A 244 -13.44 13.17 -35.67
CA SER A 244 -12.07 13.27 -36.17
C SER A 244 -11.51 11.95 -36.75
N ARG A 245 -10.62 12.06 -37.75
CA ARG A 245 -9.91 10.90 -38.33
C ARG A 245 -8.89 10.31 -37.34
N GLY A 246 -8.71 8.98 -37.36
CA GLY A 246 -7.70 8.25 -36.56
C GLY A 246 -8.27 7.18 -35.60
N PRO A 247 -7.48 6.67 -34.63
CA PRO A 247 -7.91 5.67 -33.65
C PRO A 247 -8.77 6.24 -32.50
N VAL A 248 -9.77 5.48 -32.04
CA VAL A 248 -10.67 5.89 -30.92
C VAL A 248 -9.92 6.01 -29.59
N LEU A 249 -8.99 5.08 -29.36
CA LEU A 249 -8.21 5.02 -28.14
C LEU A 249 -6.87 5.73 -28.35
N TYR A 250 -6.48 6.51 -27.35
CA TYR A 250 -5.16 7.13 -27.22
C TYR A 250 -4.38 6.41 -26.13
N ARG A 251 -3.07 6.24 -26.36
CA ARG A 251 -2.14 5.58 -25.43
C ARG A 251 -0.99 6.51 -25.12
N GLN A 252 -0.58 6.57 -23.86
CA GLN A 252 0.55 7.39 -23.42
C GLN A 252 1.36 6.66 -22.36
N GLU A 253 2.69 6.73 -22.46
CA GLU A 253 3.58 6.15 -21.47
C GLU A 253 3.52 6.94 -20.15
N ARG A 254 3.38 6.20 -19.05
CA ARG A 254 3.30 6.69 -17.68
C ARG A 254 4.13 5.82 -16.75
N VAL A 255 4.49 6.36 -15.60
CA VAL A 255 5.21 5.64 -14.54
C VAL A 255 4.21 5.15 -13.50
N GLY A 256 4.30 3.86 -13.18
CA GLY A 256 3.48 3.18 -12.19
C GLY A 256 4.26 2.76 -10.94
N MET A 257 3.73 1.76 -10.24
CA MET A 257 4.33 1.25 -9.02
C MET A 257 5.78 0.78 -9.24
N ASP A 258 6.66 1.09 -8.29
CA ASP A 258 8.09 0.80 -8.31
C ASP A 258 8.82 1.37 -9.55
N GLY A 259 8.29 2.43 -10.14
CA GLY A 259 8.88 3.06 -11.33
C GLY A 259 8.61 2.32 -12.64
N LYS A 260 7.79 1.26 -12.64
CA LYS A 260 7.49 0.49 -13.86
C LYS A 260 6.71 1.31 -14.86
N ARG A 261 7.18 1.37 -16.10
CA ARG A 261 6.51 2.09 -17.19
C ARG A 261 5.34 1.27 -17.73
N PHE A 262 4.21 1.93 -18.02
CA PHE A 262 3.05 1.32 -18.65
C PHE A 262 2.32 2.32 -19.54
N ASN A 263 1.50 1.82 -20.46
CA ASN A 263 0.69 2.65 -21.34
C ASN A 263 -0.71 2.84 -20.77
N ILE A 264 -1.04 4.07 -20.38
CA ILE A 264 -2.39 4.45 -19.99
C ILE A 264 -3.30 4.46 -21.22
N VAL A 265 -4.55 4.00 -21.08
CA VAL A 265 -5.53 4.00 -22.18
C VAL A 265 -6.60 5.05 -21.89
N LYS A 266 -6.88 5.91 -22.87
CA LYS A 266 -7.93 6.94 -22.80
C LYS A 266 -8.73 6.98 -24.10
N PHE A 267 -9.93 7.55 -24.06
CA PHE A 267 -10.57 7.96 -25.30
C PHE A 267 -9.84 9.18 -25.87
N ARG A 268 -9.75 9.22 -27.19
CA ARG A 268 -9.14 10.35 -27.88
C ARG A 268 -10.03 11.58 -27.75
N SER A 269 -9.54 12.59 -27.04
CA SER A 269 -10.20 13.90 -26.89
C SER A 269 -9.51 15.02 -27.67
N MET A 270 -8.31 14.78 -28.20
CA MET A 270 -7.55 15.72 -29.03
C MET A 270 -7.38 15.23 -30.47
N VAL A 271 -7.06 16.13 -31.40
CA VAL A 271 -6.70 15.77 -32.79
C VAL A 271 -5.45 14.88 -32.83
N ALA A 272 -5.32 14.02 -33.84
CA ALA A 272 -4.27 13.00 -33.90
C ALA A 272 -2.83 13.58 -33.84
N ASP A 273 -2.64 14.80 -34.34
CA ASP A 273 -1.34 15.48 -34.41
C ASP A 273 -1.07 16.43 -33.22
N ALA A 274 -1.86 16.35 -32.14
CA ALA A 274 -1.81 17.28 -31.01
C ALA A 274 -0.47 17.33 -30.27
N GLU A 275 0.36 16.28 -30.35
CA GLU A 275 1.63 16.18 -29.60
C GLU A 275 2.89 16.30 -30.47
N LYS A 276 2.80 16.78 -31.72
CA LYS A 276 3.97 16.94 -32.62
C LYS A 276 5.09 17.83 -32.03
N ALA A 277 4.75 18.75 -31.13
CA ALA A 277 5.70 19.65 -30.46
C ALA A 277 6.25 19.13 -29.11
N GLY A 278 5.96 17.87 -28.74
CA GLY A 278 6.46 17.26 -27.51
C GLY A 278 5.54 17.40 -26.27
N PRO A 279 6.02 16.99 -25.08
CA PRO A 279 5.29 17.06 -23.82
C PRO A 279 4.95 18.51 -23.45
N GLN A 280 3.66 18.85 -23.38
CA GLN A 280 3.24 20.16 -22.90
C GLN A 280 2.12 20.02 -21.88
N TRP A 281 2.05 20.94 -20.93
CA TRP A 281 0.95 21.03 -19.99
C TRP A 281 -0.31 21.52 -20.73
N ALA A 282 -1.49 21.10 -20.28
CA ALA A 282 -2.74 21.48 -20.91
C ALA A 282 -3.09 22.93 -20.54
N ALA A 283 -3.21 23.81 -21.53
CA ALA A 283 -3.73 25.17 -21.34
C ALA A 283 -5.26 25.17 -21.17
N LYS A 284 -5.82 26.17 -20.48
CA LYS A 284 -7.28 26.30 -20.23
C LYS A 284 -8.14 26.33 -21.51
N ILE A 285 -7.60 26.87 -22.61
CA ILE A 285 -8.21 26.83 -23.94
C ILE A 285 -7.19 26.22 -24.89
N ASP A 286 -7.31 24.93 -25.13
CA ASP A 286 -6.39 24.20 -26.00
C ASP A 286 -7.06 23.95 -27.37
N PRO A 287 -6.56 24.55 -28.47
CA PRO A 287 -7.13 24.41 -29.80
C PRO A 287 -7.04 22.98 -30.36
N ARG A 288 -6.25 22.11 -29.70
CA ARG A 288 -6.09 20.70 -30.09
C ARG A 288 -7.28 19.84 -29.67
N ILE A 289 -8.21 20.35 -28.85
CA ILE A 289 -9.36 19.61 -28.32
C ILE A 289 -10.50 19.59 -29.34
N THR A 290 -10.99 18.39 -29.63
CA THR A 290 -12.12 18.16 -30.55
C THR A 290 -13.47 18.52 -29.90
N VAL A 291 -14.54 18.68 -30.68
CA VAL A 291 -15.86 19.10 -30.13
C VAL A 291 -16.41 18.02 -29.19
N VAL A 292 -16.38 16.76 -29.62
CA VAL A 292 -16.72 15.61 -28.78
C VAL A 292 -15.73 15.49 -27.63
N GLY A 293 -14.44 15.71 -27.88
CA GLY A 293 -13.40 15.69 -26.86
C GLY A 293 -13.65 16.68 -25.71
N ARG A 294 -14.22 17.85 -25.99
CA ARG A 294 -14.60 18.83 -24.96
C ARG A 294 -15.69 18.29 -24.03
N ILE A 295 -16.69 17.61 -24.58
CA ILE A 295 -17.77 16.97 -23.80
C ILE A 295 -17.18 15.82 -22.97
N LEU A 296 -16.36 14.96 -23.58
CA LEU A 296 -15.74 13.83 -22.89
C LEU A 296 -14.88 14.27 -21.71
N ARG A 297 -14.08 15.34 -21.88
CA ARG A 297 -13.25 15.91 -20.80
C ARG A 297 -14.07 16.56 -19.71
N LYS A 298 -15.14 17.28 -20.07
CA LYS A 298 -16.07 17.91 -19.11
C LYS A 298 -16.76 16.86 -18.24
N LEU A 299 -17.10 15.71 -18.81
CA LEU A 299 -17.75 14.60 -18.10
C LEU A 299 -16.74 13.57 -17.55
N HIS A 300 -15.43 13.79 -17.71
CA HIS A 300 -14.36 12.83 -17.41
C HIS A 300 -14.54 11.43 -18.04
N LEU A 301 -15.35 11.34 -19.09
CA LEU A 301 -15.58 10.10 -19.81
C LEU A 301 -14.34 9.69 -20.61
N ASP A 302 -13.47 10.64 -20.95
CA ASP A 302 -12.22 10.34 -21.67
C ASP A 302 -11.25 9.46 -20.86
N GLU A 303 -11.38 9.47 -19.54
CA GLU A 303 -10.54 8.69 -18.62
C GLU A 303 -11.09 7.29 -18.32
N ILE A 304 -12.33 6.97 -18.74
CA ILE A 304 -12.94 5.66 -18.45
C ILE A 304 -12.11 4.48 -18.96
N PRO A 305 -11.51 4.49 -20.16
CA PRO A 305 -10.71 3.36 -20.63
C PRO A 305 -9.53 2.98 -19.72
N GLN A 306 -9.14 3.86 -18.78
CA GLN A 306 -8.13 3.55 -17.76
C GLN A 306 -8.54 2.41 -16.83
N VAL A 307 -9.83 2.11 -16.69
CA VAL A 307 -10.24 0.94 -15.89
C VAL A 307 -9.73 -0.38 -16.48
N TRP A 308 -9.36 -0.41 -17.76
CA TRP A 308 -8.63 -1.54 -18.37
C TRP A 308 -7.23 -1.71 -17.75
N ASN A 309 -6.52 -0.61 -17.47
CA ASN A 309 -5.24 -0.64 -16.75
C ASN A 309 -5.42 -1.14 -15.31
N VAL A 310 -6.57 -0.86 -14.68
CA VAL A 310 -6.91 -1.41 -13.36
C VAL A 310 -7.04 -2.93 -13.43
N LEU A 311 -7.76 -3.47 -14.42
CA LEU A 311 -7.86 -4.92 -14.61
C LEU A 311 -6.50 -5.58 -14.84
N ARG A 312 -5.63 -4.97 -15.65
CA ARG A 312 -4.25 -5.45 -15.90
C ARG A 312 -3.31 -5.35 -14.69
N GLY A 313 -3.72 -4.66 -13.63
CA GLY A 313 -2.93 -4.50 -12.41
C GLY A 313 -1.85 -3.42 -12.48
N GLU A 314 -1.86 -2.61 -13.53
CA GLU A 314 -0.97 -1.45 -13.69
C GLU A 314 -1.47 -0.26 -12.85
N MET A 315 -2.79 -0.16 -12.63
CA MET A 315 -3.45 0.89 -11.86
C MET A 315 -4.38 0.31 -10.78
N SER A 316 -4.84 1.17 -9.88
CA SER A 316 -5.94 0.96 -8.92
C SER A 316 -7.05 1.97 -9.19
N LEU A 317 -8.25 1.79 -8.65
CA LEU A 317 -9.29 2.83 -8.73
C LEU A 317 -8.87 4.09 -7.97
N VAL A 318 -8.26 3.90 -6.79
CA VAL A 318 -7.81 4.98 -5.91
C VAL A 318 -6.31 4.91 -5.72
N GLY A 319 -5.61 6.00 -5.97
CA GLY A 319 -4.17 6.15 -5.83
C GLY A 319 -3.65 7.49 -6.39
N PRO A 320 -2.35 7.77 -6.27
CA PRO A 320 -1.74 8.95 -6.88
C PRO A 320 -1.90 8.94 -8.41
N ARG A 321 -2.08 10.11 -9.03
CA ARG A 321 -2.22 10.20 -10.48
C ARG A 321 -0.88 9.84 -11.16
N PRO A 322 -0.87 8.97 -12.19
CA PRO A 322 0.37 8.55 -12.85
C PRO A 322 0.93 9.68 -13.71
N GLU A 323 2.23 9.95 -13.59
CA GLU A 323 2.92 11.00 -14.36
C GLU A 323 3.78 10.45 -15.49
N ARG A 324 4.15 11.33 -16.43
CA ARG A 324 5.03 10.97 -17.56
C ARG A 324 6.46 10.76 -17.05
N PRO A 325 7.25 9.85 -17.64
CA PRO A 325 8.63 9.60 -17.20
C PRO A 325 9.49 10.86 -17.11
N VAL A 326 9.42 11.73 -18.12
CA VAL A 326 10.16 13.00 -18.15
C VAL A 326 9.84 13.88 -16.94
N PHE A 327 8.56 14.03 -16.58
CA PHE A 327 8.16 14.81 -15.40
C PHE A 327 8.49 14.10 -14.09
N VAL A 328 8.47 12.77 -14.05
CA VAL A 328 8.88 12.03 -12.86
C VAL A 328 10.36 12.26 -12.59
N GLU A 329 11.21 12.21 -13.61
CA GLU A 329 12.65 12.46 -13.47
C GLU A 329 12.96 13.90 -13.02
N GLU A 330 12.30 14.88 -13.63
CA GLU A 330 12.44 16.31 -13.29
C GLU A 330 11.95 16.60 -11.86
N LEU A 331 10.71 16.23 -11.54
CA LEU A 331 10.09 16.50 -10.24
C LEU A 331 10.77 15.73 -9.10
N SER A 332 11.36 14.56 -9.38
CA SER A 332 12.12 13.81 -8.37
C SER A 332 13.43 14.49 -7.98
N ARG A 333 13.98 15.37 -8.83
CA ARG A 333 15.16 16.18 -8.50
C ARG A 333 14.79 17.43 -7.70
N GLU A 334 13.64 18.02 -7.99
CA GLU A 334 13.22 19.28 -7.35
C GLU A 334 12.43 19.11 -6.04
N ILE A 335 11.65 18.03 -5.92
CA ILE A 335 10.73 17.84 -4.78
C ILE A 335 11.21 16.67 -3.92
N PRO A 336 11.64 16.94 -2.66
CA PRO A 336 11.97 15.89 -1.71
C PRO A 336 10.83 14.90 -1.53
N LEU A 337 11.16 13.61 -1.37
CA LEU A 337 10.20 12.51 -1.17
C LEU A 337 9.24 12.25 -2.33
N TYR A 338 9.37 12.91 -3.49
CA TYR A 338 8.53 12.65 -4.66
C TYR A 338 8.49 11.15 -5.07
N PRO A 339 9.63 10.40 -5.08
CA PRO A 339 9.62 8.99 -5.44
C PRO A 339 8.75 8.11 -4.53
N ARG A 340 8.44 8.56 -3.30
CA ARG A 340 7.58 7.82 -2.36
C ARG A 340 6.17 7.62 -2.93
N ARG A 341 5.72 8.47 -3.86
CA ARG A 341 4.46 8.31 -4.61
C ARG A 341 4.41 7.04 -5.47
N LEU A 342 5.58 6.54 -5.88
CA LEU A 342 5.71 5.35 -6.72
C LEU A 342 5.64 4.04 -5.91
N ARG A 343 5.53 4.10 -4.58
CA ARG A 343 5.41 2.90 -3.72
C ARG A 343 4.06 2.19 -3.83
N VAL A 344 3.06 2.85 -4.42
CA VAL A 344 1.70 2.31 -4.60
C VAL A 344 1.31 2.34 -6.07
N ARG A 345 0.31 1.53 -6.43
CA ARG A 345 -0.28 1.61 -7.76
C ARG A 345 -0.93 2.99 -7.97
N PRO A 346 -0.69 3.63 -9.12
CA PRO A 346 -1.39 4.86 -9.45
C PRO A 346 -2.90 4.65 -9.58
N GLY A 347 -3.66 5.71 -9.30
CA GLY A 347 -5.12 5.71 -9.28
C GLY A 347 -5.75 6.31 -10.52
N VAL A 348 -6.99 5.89 -10.82
CA VAL A 348 -7.90 6.62 -11.71
C VAL A 348 -8.34 7.92 -11.03
N THR A 349 -8.71 7.82 -9.75
CA THR A 349 -8.94 8.96 -8.84
C THR A 349 -7.96 8.91 -7.66
N GLY A 350 -7.85 10.01 -6.92
CA GLY A 350 -6.89 10.16 -5.83
C GLY A 350 -7.24 11.31 -4.90
N TRP A 351 -6.64 11.32 -3.71
CA TRP A 351 -6.91 12.37 -2.71
C TRP A 351 -6.53 13.76 -3.23
N ALA A 352 -5.39 13.89 -3.90
CA ALA A 352 -4.98 15.14 -4.50
C ALA A 352 -5.97 15.63 -5.57
N GLN A 353 -6.51 14.73 -6.42
CA GLN A 353 -7.51 15.08 -7.44
C GLN A 353 -8.83 15.58 -6.84
N VAL A 354 -9.19 15.14 -5.63
CA VAL A 354 -10.39 15.61 -4.92
C VAL A 354 -10.16 16.92 -4.18
N LYS A 355 -8.92 17.18 -3.72
CA LYS A 355 -8.60 18.32 -2.83
C LYS A 355 -7.93 19.51 -3.53
N HIS A 356 -7.25 19.29 -4.64
CA HIS A 356 -6.47 20.31 -5.34
C HIS A 356 -6.95 20.46 -6.78
N LYS A 357 -7.16 21.70 -7.23
CA LYS A 357 -7.88 21.97 -8.47
C LYS A 357 -7.00 22.07 -9.73
N TYR A 358 -5.74 22.48 -9.64
CA TYR A 358 -4.85 22.58 -10.82
C TYR A 358 -3.35 22.47 -10.46
N ASP A 359 -2.54 22.08 -11.46
CA ASP A 359 -1.08 22.22 -11.50
C ASP A 359 -0.78 23.45 -12.39
N GLU A 360 -0.80 24.68 -11.87
CA GLU A 360 -0.45 25.91 -12.63
C GLU A 360 0.98 26.38 -12.32
N SER A 361 1.53 25.97 -11.19
CA SER A 361 2.87 26.32 -10.72
C SER A 361 3.60 25.13 -10.08
N ILE A 362 4.93 25.22 -9.94
CA ILE A 362 5.74 24.23 -9.19
C ILE A 362 5.25 24.10 -7.74
N GLU A 363 4.74 25.20 -7.16
CA GLU A 363 4.16 25.20 -5.80
C GLU A 363 2.88 24.36 -5.71
N ASP A 364 2.05 24.38 -6.76
CA ASP A 364 0.85 23.54 -6.85
C ASP A 364 1.22 22.06 -6.93
N VAL A 365 2.27 21.73 -7.70
CA VAL A 365 2.79 20.37 -7.76
C VAL A 365 3.30 19.92 -6.39
N ARG A 366 3.98 20.81 -5.64
CA ARG A 366 4.41 20.51 -4.26
C ARG A 366 3.21 20.21 -3.34
N LYS A 367 2.14 20.99 -3.40
CA LYS A 367 0.90 20.73 -2.65
C LYS A 367 0.22 19.43 -3.07
N LYS A 368 0.17 19.14 -4.36
CA LYS A 368 -0.34 17.86 -4.89
C LYS A 368 0.45 16.67 -4.34
N VAL A 369 1.78 16.77 -4.33
CA VAL A 369 2.65 15.75 -3.73
C VAL A 369 2.34 15.58 -2.24
N GLN A 370 2.14 16.65 -1.48
CA GLN A 370 1.76 16.56 -0.06
C GLN A 370 0.44 15.78 0.13
N TYR A 371 -0.57 16.01 -0.70
CA TYR A 371 -1.82 15.25 -0.64
C TYR A 371 -1.64 13.78 -1.03
N ASP A 372 -0.81 13.48 -2.03
CA ASP A 372 -0.51 12.12 -2.42
C ASP A 372 0.26 11.37 -1.32
N LEU A 373 1.23 12.03 -0.67
CA LEU A 373 1.94 11.47 0.49
C LEU A 373 0.98 11.25 1.66
N TYR A 374 0.11 12.22 1.96
CA TYR A 374 -0.91 12.06 2.99
C TYR A 374 -1.81 10.84 2.74
N TYR A 375 -2.21 10.61 1.49
CA TYR A 375 -2.99 9.42 1.12
C TYR A 375 -2.20 8.14 1.38
N ILE A 376 -0.93 8.08 0.94
CA ILE A 376 -0.06 6.90 1.08
C ILE A 376 0.14 6.55 2.55
N GLU A 377 0.38 7.54 3.42
CA GLU A 377 0.56 7.31 4.86
C GLU A 377 -0.74 6.93 5.58
N ASN A 378 -1.91 7.26 5.03
CA ASN A 378 -3.22 7.00 5.64
C ASN A 378 -4.08 6.02 4.81
N MET A 379 -3.43 5.21 3.98
CA MET A 379 -4.10 4.34 3.03
C MET A 379 -4.94 3.29 3.77
N SER A 380 -6.24 3.30 3.52
CA SER A 380 -7.20 2.37 4.13
C SER A 380 -8.45 2.27 3.27
N LEU A 381 -9.21 1.17 3.37
CA LEU A 381 -10.45 1.01 2.61
C LEU A 381 -11.45 2.14 2.91
N ARG A 382 -11.47 2.63 4.15
CA ARG A 382 -12.30 3.77 4.55
C ARG A 382 -11.89 5.05 3.81
N MET A 383 -10.58 5.30 3.67
CA MET A 383 -10.07 6.46 2.93
C MET A 383 -10.40 6.33 1.43
N ASP A 384 -10.26 5.14 0.86
CA ASP A 384 -10.62 4.87 -0.54
C ASP A 384 -12.11 5.13 -0.81
N ILE A 385 -13.00 4.60 0.04
CA ILE A 385 -14.45 4.86 -0.07
C ILE A 385 -14.72 6.36 0.02
N LYS A 386 -14.08 7.07 0.96
CA LYS A 386 -14.22 8.52 1.08
C LYS A 386 -13.80 9.25 -0.19
N ILE A 387 -12.70 8.85 -0.82
CA ILE A 387 -12.22 9.42 -2.08
C ILE A 387 -13.21 9.14 -3.22
N ILE A 388 -13.68 7.89 -3.35
CA ILE A 388 -14.64 7.49 -4.38
C ILE A 388 -15.94 8.30 -4.25
N VAL A 389 -16.52 8.34 -3.05
CA VAL A 389 -17.74 9.13 -2.79
C VAL A 389 -17.51 10.60 -3.11
N SER A 390 -16.39 11.17 -2.64
CA SER A 390 -16.07 12.57 -2.94
C SER A 390 -15.92 12.81 -4.44
N THR A 391 -15.30 11.89 -5.19
CA THR A 391 -15.14 11.97 -6.64
C THR A 391 -16.50 11.97 -7.34
N ILE A 392 -17.39 11.04 -6.98
CA ILE A 392 -18.75 10.94 -7.53
C ILE A 392 -19.53 12.22 -7.20
N SER A 393 -19.46 12.72 -5.97
CA SER A 393 -20.10 13.97 -5.57
C SER A 393 -19.60 15.18 -6.37
N HIS A 394 -18.29 15.27 -6.64
CA HIS A 394 -17.73 16.34 -7.48
C HIS A 394 -18.21 16.22 -8.93
N MET A 395 -18.28 15.00 -9.48
CA MET A 395 -18.81 14.77 -10.84
C MET A 395 -20.31 15.13 -10.95
N LEU A 396 -21.12 14.77 -9.96
CA LEU A 396 -22.57 15.00 -9.96
C LEU A 396 -22.95 16.46 -9.70
N MET A 397 -22.24 17.17 -8.82
CA MET A 397 -22.60 18.55 -8.45
C MET A 397 -22.38 19.57 -9.56
N TRP A 398 -21.96 19.16 -10.78
CA TRP A 398 -21.66 20.06 -11.90
C TRP A 398 -20.77 21.24 -11.52
N LYS A 399 -20.03 21.12 -10.42
CA LYS A 399 -18.82 21.91 -10.14
C LYS A 399 -17.74 21.36 -11.05
N GLY A 400 -17.99 21.50 -12.36
CA GLY A 400 -16.95 21.47 -13.37
C GLY A 400 -15.86 22.40 -12.89
N HIS A 401 -14.63 21.89 -12.97
CA HIS A 401 -13.43 22.64 -12.65
C HIS A 401 -13.34 23.93 -13.46
#